data_AF-B4G5E3-F1
#
_entry.id   AF-B4G5E3-F1
#
_cell.length_a   1.000
_cell.length_b   1.000
_cell.length_c   1.000
_cell.angle_alpha   90.00
_cell.angle_beta   90.00
_cell.angle_gamma   90.00
#
_symmetry.space_group_name_H-M   'P 1'
#
loop_
_entity.id
_entity.type
_entity.pdbx_description
1 polymer ?
#
loop_
_entity_poly.entity_id
_entity_poly.type
_entity_poly.pdbx_seq_one_letter_code
_entity_poly.pdbx_strand_id
1 'polypeptide(L)'
;MPSKFQRRSSPQAPGGVGVGASSVSSTPSNQPRKRVKRCCRNFVTFMCTQVGVGALIVLYAICGAFAFMNIEREYVDKTAAHVLELRQNCSQLLWYITEEHNLIDKRMWVNETNAVLREYQAQIAGIIKNGYVGRSPEQIWSFPAALMFCLSVITMIGYGNMVPRTPWGKGFTVIYATFGIPLYILYFLNMGRVLARSFKFLYRSMHDCTQERNFDSRLDALENGSLGALTLRKKIIVPSTACLWVIIFYVLTGTIMFANWEKWSFLNSFYFCMTSLCKIGFGDFVPGASLTTAADVDAATHKLQEDIAADPNELSELQSIADQHSKLAINFVYMLLGMGLVAMCRNLMREEVHVKLKEMKEDAKLCVEDTRLRFVGCCGDPRDVYENDYY
;
A
#
# COMPACT_ATOMS: atom_id res chain seq x y z
N MET A 1 -54.74 -0.83 -59.46
CA MET A 1 -55.82 -1.79 -59.16
C MET A 1 -55.96 -1.92 -57.64
N PRO A 2 -57.11 -1.55 -57.07
CA PRO A 2 -57.41 -1.64 -55.64
C PRO A 2 -58.25 -2.89 -55.32
N SER A 3 -58.03 -3.53 -54.18
CA SER A 3 -58.99 -4.43 -53.47
C SER A 3 -58.25 -5.07 -52.29
N LYS A 4 -58.78 -5.30 -51.09
CA LYS A 4 -60.15 -5.30 -50.59
C LYS A 4 -60.11 -5.30 -49.06
N PHE A 5 -61.07 -4.56 -48.50
CA PHE A 5 -61.66 -4.65 -47.17
C PHE A 5 -62.11 -6.09 -46.83
N GLN A 6 -61.98 -6.55 -45.57
CA GLN A 6 -63.11 -7.18 -44.86
C GLN A 6 -62.92 -7.30 -43.34
N ARG A 7 -63.78 -6.60 -42.59
CA ARG A 7 -64.18 -6.89 -41.20
C ARG A 7 -65.03 -8.16 -41.15
N ARG A 8 -64.99 -8.90 -40.04
CA ARG A 8 -66.19 -9.56 -39.50
C ARG A 8 -66.15 -9.64 -37.97
N SER A 9 -67.29 -9.30 -37.41
CA SER A 9 -67.68 -9.15 -36.01
C SER A 9 -68.48 -10.35 -35.51
N SER A 10 -68.24 -10.74 -34.24
CA SER A 10 -69.13 -11.25 -33.18
C SER A 10 -70.18 -12.36 -33.46
N PRO A 11 -70.54 -13.18 -32.44
CA PRO A 11 -71.66 -12.81 -31.57
C PRO A 11 -71.49 -13.16 -30.07
N GLN A 12 -72.33 -12.52 -29.25
CA GLN A 12 -72.40 -12.60 -27.78
C GLN A 12 -73.50 -13.58 -27.27
N ALA A 13 -73.20 -14.15 -26.07
CA ALA A 13 -74.09 -14.48 -24.91
C ALA A 13 -74.99 -15.75 -24.93
N PRO A 14 -75.47 -16.30 -23.77
CA PRO A 14 -75.33 -15.82 -22.37
C PRO A 14 -75.01 -16.89 -21.28
N GLY A 15 -74.62 -16.42 -20.08
CA GLY A 15 -75.05 -17.00 -18.78
C GLY A 15 -74.09 -17.94 -18.04
N GLY A 16 -73.78 -17.63 -16.77
CA GLY A 16 -73.27 -18.61 -15.81
C GLY A 16 -72.30 -18.05 -14.76
N VAL A 17 -72.83 -17.78 -13.56
CA VAL A 17 -72.11 -17.34 -12.34
C VAL A 17 -71.09 -18.40 -11.88
N GLY A 18 -69.88 -17.96 -11.51
CA GLY A 18 -68.87 -18.83 -10.90
C GLY A 18 -67.78 -18.01 -10.21
N VAL A 19 -67.93 -17.84 -8.89
CA VAL A 19 -66.95 -17.26 -7.98
C VAL A 19 -65.65 -18.08 -8.03
N GLY A 20 -64.53 -17.43 -8.33
CA GLY A 20 -63.21 -18.07 -8.35
C GLY A 20 -62.12 -17.04 -8.11
N ALA A 21 -61.83 -16.80 -6.83
CA ALA A 21 -60.69 -16.00 -6.39
C ALA A 21 -59.40 -16.60 -6.97
N SER A 22 -58.85 -15.94 -7.99
CA SER A 22 -57.56 -16.29 -8.58
C SER A 22 -56.50 -15.47 -7.86
N SER A 23 -55.87 -16.10 -6.87
CA SER A 23 -54.68 -15.62 -6.18
C SER A 23 -53.55 -15.40 -7.18
N VAL A 24 -53.33 -14.15 -7.57
CA VAL A 24 -52.08 -13.73 -8.21
C VAL A 24 -50.99 -13.86 -7.16
N SER A 25 -50.24 -14.96 -7.19
CA SER A 25 -49.00 -15.11 -6.41
C SER A 25 -47.95 -14.15 -6.96
N SER A 26 -48.00 -12.90 -6.51
CA SER A 26 -46.84 -12.02 -6.58
C SER A 26 -45.90 -12.45 -5.45
N THR A 27 -44.86 -13.21 -5.77
CA THR A 27 -43.76 -13.48 -4.85
C THR A 27 -42.82 -12.27 -4.89
N PRO A 28 -42.68 -11.47 -3.82
CA PRO A 28 -41.71 -10.40 -3.76
C PRO A 28 -40.56 -10.87 -2.85
N SER A 29 -39.69 -11.78 -3.34
CA SER A 29 -38.59 -12.27 -2.47
C SER A 29 -37.24 -12.49 -3.15
N ASN A 30 -37.02 -12.01 -4.39
CA ASN A 30 -35.80 -12.34 -5.13
C ASN A 30 -35.02 -11.16 -5.76
N GLN A 31 -35.27 -9.91 -5.35
CA GLN A 31 -34.56 -8.74 -5.89
C GLN A 31 -33.17 -8.44 -5.28
N PRO A 32 -32.88 -8.62 -3.97
CA PRO A 32 -31.56 -8.24 -3.42
C PRO A 32 -30.45 -9.21 -3.86
N ARG A 33 -30.71 -10.53 -3.87
CA ARG A 33 -29.73 -11.55 -4.28
C ARG A 33 -29.28 -11.41 -5.74
N LYS A 34 -30.17 -11.03 -6.66
CA LYS A 34 -29.82 -10.82 -8.08
C LYS A 34 -28.99 -9.55 -8.31
N ARG A 35 -29.22 -8.49 -7.54
CA ARG A 35 -28.40 -7.26 -7.57
C ARG A 35 -26.98 -7.51 -7.02
N VAL A 36 -26.87 -8.21 -5.89
CA VAL A 36 -25.57 -8.62 -5.31
C VAL A 36 -24.79 -9.53 -6.25
N LYS A 37 -25.44 -10.53 -6.87
CA LYS A 37 -24.78 -11.45 -7.83
C LYS A 37 -24.31 -10.74 -9.10
N ARG A 38 -25.08 -9.79 -9.63
CA ARG A 38 -24.67 -8.96 -10.79
C ARG A 38 -23.54 -7.99 -10.43
N CYS A 39 -23.55 -7.44 -9.21
CA CYS A 39 -22.49 -6.58 -8.70
C CYS A 39 -21.18 -7.35 -8.47
N CYS A 40 -21.26 -8.53 -7.86
CA CYS A 40 -20.13 -9.41 -7.63
C CYS A 40 -19.50 -9.85 -8.95
N ARG A 41 -20.31 -10.17 -9.97
CA ARG A 41 -19.82 -10.51 -11.31
C ARG A 41 -19.07 -9.35 -11.98
N ASN A 42 -19.61 -8.13 -11.95
CA ASN A 42 -18.93 -6.96 -12.52
C ASN A 42 -17.65 -6.58 -11.74
N PHE A 43 -17.67 -6.75 -10.41
CA PHE A 43 -16.49 -6.57 -9.56
C PHE A 43 -15.40 -7.60 -9.86
N VAL A 44 -15.77 -8.87 -10.05
CA VAL A 44 -14.85 -9.97 -10.40
C VAL A 44 -14.24 -9.76 -11.80
N THR A 45 -15.04 -9.43 -12.82
CA THR A 45 -14.52 -9.14 -14.17
C THR A 45 -13.59 -7.92 -14.18
N PHE A 46 -13.87 -6.91 -13.34
CA PHE A 46 -13.02 -5.74 -13.17
C PHE A 46 -11.72 -6.04 -12.41
N MET A 47 -11.79 -6.86 -11.35
CA MET A 47 -10.63 -7.36 -10.63
C MET A 47 -9.71 -8.14 -11.57
N CYS A 48 -10.21 -8.98 -12.48
CA CYS A 48 -9.38 -9.74 -13.43
C CYS A 48 -8.44 -8.85 -14.28
N THR A 49 -8.86 -7.64 -14.68
CA THR A 49 -7.98 -6.72 -15.45
C THR A 49 -6.88 -6.09 -14.62
N GLN A 50 -7.10 -5.89 -13.31
CA GLN A 50 -6.15 -5.23 -12.42
C GLN A 50 -5.26 -6.22 -11.67
N VAL A 51 -5.81 -7.40 -11.37
CA VAL A 51 -5.10 -8.58 -10.89
C VAL A 51 -4.06 -9.00 -11.92
N GLY A 52 -4.33 -8.87 -13.23
CA GLY A 52 -3.34 -9.11 -14.28
C GLY A 52 -2.11 -8.19 -14.20
N VAL A 53 -2.32 -6.88 -14.00
CA VAL A 53 -1.20 -5.92 -13.84
C VAL A 53 -0.47 -6.15 -12.51
N GLY A 54 -1.19 -6.47 -11.44
CA GLY A 54 -0.59 -6.85 -10.15
C GLY A 54 0.29 -8.09 -10.27
N ALA A 55 -0.20 -9.15 -10.93
CA ALA A 55 0.55 -10.37 -11.18
C ALA A 55 1.79 -10.12 -12.05
N LEU A 56 1.68 -9.25 -13.06
CA LEU A 56 2.82 -8.84 -13.88
C LEU A 56 3.92 -8.17 -13.03
N ILE A 57 3.56 -7.31 -12.07
CA ILE A 57 4.51 -6.68 -11.15
C ILE A 57 5.14 -7.70 -10.21
N VAL A 58 4.36 -8.63 -9.68
CA VAL A 58 4.87 -9.73 -8.84
C VAL A 58 5.91 -10.53 -9.61
N LEU A 59 5.59 -10.96 -10.83
CA LEU A 59 6.51 -11.71 -11.69
C LEU A 59 7.75 -10.90 -12.04
N TYR A 60 7.59 -9.61 -12.36
CA TYR A 60 8.70 -8.70 -12.62
C TYR A 60 9.66 -8.60 -11.42
N ALA A 61 9.12 -8.50 -10.20
CA ALA A 61 9.92 -8.47 -8.97
C ALA A 61 10.63 -9.79 -8.68
N ILE A 62 9.97 -10.93 -8.93
CA ILE A 62 10.58 -12.27 -8.77
C ILE A 62 11.74 -12.46 -9.75
N CYS A 63 11.54 -12.12 -11.03
CA CYS A 63 12.61 -12.17 -12.04
C CYS A 63 13.79 -11.25 -11.66
N GLY A 64 13.50 -10.03 -11.19
CA GLY A 64 14.51 -9.13 -10.68
C GLY A 64 15.30 -9.72 -9.51
N ALA A 65 14.61 -10.35 -8.54
CA ALA A 65 15.24 -10.94 -7.36
C ALA A 65 16.25 -12.02 -7.75
N PHE A 66 15.87 -12.94 -8.64
CA PHE A 66 16.79 -13.95 -9.16
C PHE A 66 17.96 -13.34 -9.92
N ALA A 67 17.75 -12.30 -10.72
CA ALA A 67 18.83 -11.62 -11.42
C ALA A 67 19.85 -11.00 -10.46
N PHE A 68 19.38 -10.25 -9.44
CA PHE A 68 20.27 -9.65 -8.44
C PHE A 68 21.01 -10.68 -7.61
N MET A 69 20.36 -11.78 -7.23
CA MET A 69 21.03 -12.87 -6.51
C MET A 69 22.18 -13.45 -7.33
N ASN A 70 22.00 -13.68 -8.63
CA ASN A 70 23.08 -14.22 -9.46
C ASN A 70 24.22 -13.21 -9.66
N ILE A 71 23.90 -11.93 -9.87
CA ILE A 71 24.91 -10.89 -10.14
C ILE A 71 25.73 -10.57 -8.88
N GLU A 72 25.08 -10.42 -7.72
CA GLU A 72 25.75 -9.91 -6.51
C GLU A 72 26.34 -11.00 -5.62
N ARG A 73 25.93 -12.26 -5.76
CA ARG A 73 26.56 -13.39 -5.04
C ARG A 73 27.99 -13.65 -5.49
N GLU A 74 28.33 -13.31 -6.74
CA GLU A 74 29.69 -13.47 -7.26
C GLU A 74 30.67 -12.41 -6.71
N TYR A 75 30.18 -11.40 -5.98
CA TYR A 75 31.04 -10.34 -5.45
C TYR A 75 31.93 -10.84 -4.31
N VAL A 76 33.24 -10.91 -4.56
CA VAL A 76 34.23 -11.23 -3.52
C VAL A 76 34.47 -10.01 -2.63
N ASP A 77 34.01 -10.07 -1.38
CA ASP A 77 34.22 -9.00 -0.41
C ASP A 77 35.65 -8.97 0.14
N LYS A 78 36.53 -8.20 -0.50
CA LYS A 78 37.89 -7.93 -0.01
C LYS A 78 37.90 -7.21 1.34
N THR A 79 36.82 -6.51 1.68
CA THR A 79 36.69 -5.74 2.92
C THR A 79 36.63 -6.65 4.15
N ALA A 80 35.98 -7.82 4.03
CA ALA A 80 35.89 -8.79 5.10
C ALA A 80 37.27 -9.30 5.54
N ALA A 81 38.16 -9.59 4.58
CA ALA A 81 39.53 -10.01 4.88
C ALA A 81 40.32 -8.90 5.60
N HIS A 82 40.20 -7.66 5.14
CA HIS A 82 40.86 -6.51 5.77
C HIS A 82 40.34 -6.25 7.20
N VAL A 83 39.03 -6.41 7.45
CA VAL A 83 38.47 -6.29 8.81
C VAL A 83 38.98 -7.40 9.73
N LEU A 84 39.11 -8.63 9.21
CA LEU A 84 39.68 -9.74 9.97
C LEU A 84 41.13 -9.47 10.36
N GLU A 85 41.93 -8.96 9.42
CA GLU A 85 43.33 -8.57 9.65
C GLU A 85 43.45 -7.45 10.69
N LEU A 86 42.63 -6.39 10.58
CA LEU A 86 42.59 -5.31 11.56
C LEU A 86 42.24 -5.82 12.97
N ARG A 87 41.27 -6.73 13.06
CA ARG A 87 40.86 -7.33 14.34
C ARG A 87 41.98 -8.16 14.96
N GLN A 88 42.69 -8.93 14.15
CA GLN A 88 43.83 -9.73 14.60
C GLN A 88 45.00 -8.84 15.05
N ASN A 89 45.35 -7.82 14.26
CA ASN A 89 46.42 -6.87 14.60
C ASN A 89 46.10 -6.11 15.89
N CYS A 90 44.88 -5.59 16.04
CA CYS A 90 44.44 -4.95 17.28
C CYS A 90 44.54 -5.91 18.48
N SER A 91 44.12 -7.16 18.33
CA SER A 91 44.22 -8.17 19.39
C SER A 91 45.67 -8.47 19.77
N GLN A 92 46.58 -8.52 18.80
CA GLN A 92 48.01 -8.76 19.04
C GLN A 92 48.68 -7.58 19.74
N LEU A 93 48.39 -6.35 19.32
CA LEU A 93 48.91 -5.14 19.97
C LEU A 93 48.43 -5.03 21.42
N LEU A 94 47.16 -5.32 21.68
CA LEU A 94 46.60 -5.34 23.03
C LEU A 94 47.28 -6.41 23.90
N TRP A 95 47.54 -7.59 23.34
CA TRP A 95 48.27 -8.65 24.03
C TRP A 95 49.69 -8.22 24.39
N TYR A 96 50.43 -7.64 23.44
CA TYR A 96 51.80 -7.15 23.65
C TYR A 96 51.87 -6.07 24.75
N ILE A 97 50.95 -5.09 24.74
CA ILE A 97 50.86 -4.06 25.79
C ILE A 97 50.59 -4.69 27.17
N THR A 98 49.77 -5.74 27.22
CA THR A 98 49.44 -6.43 28.47
C THR A 98 50.61 -7.25 29.01
N GLU A 99 51.44 -7.82 28.13
CA GLU A 99 52.65 -8.54 28.49
C GLU A 99 53.77 -7.60 28.97
N GLU A 100 53.96 -6.47 28.28
CA GLU A 100 55.00 -5.47 28.60
C GLU A 100 54.68 -4.69 29.88
N HIS A 101 53.46 -4.17 29.99
CA HIS A 101 52.97 -3.46 31.16
C HIS A 101 52.06 -4.38 31.97
N ASN A 102 52.66 -5.32 32.72
CA ASN A 102 51.95 -6.07 33.77
C ASN A 102 51.06 -5.11 34.59
N LEU A 103 49.92 -5.60 35.11
CA LEU A 103 48.83 -4.83 35.78
C LEU A 103 49.23 -3.85 36.91
N ILE A 104 50.51 -3.80 37.26
CA ILE A 104 51.15 -2.95 38.27
C ILE A 104 51.22 -1.48 37.81
N ASP A 105 51.51 -1.19 36.52
CA ASP A 105 51.46 0.18 35.98
C ASP A 105 50.18 0.43 35.17
N LYS A 106 49.06 0.49 35.92
CA LYS A 106 47.73 0.70 35.35
C LYS A 106 47.62 1.95 34.49
N ARG A 107 48.34 3.04 34.82
CA ARG A 107 48.18 4.32 34.11
C ARG A 107 48.75 4.24 32.70
N MET A 108 49.94 3.67 32.56
CA MET A 108 50.60 3.51 31.27
C MET A 108 49.84 2.52 30.39
N TRP A 109 49.44 1.36 30.96
CA TRP A 109 48.62 0.36 30.27
C TRP A 109 47.30 0.95 29.74
N VAL A 110 46.59 1.73 30.55
CA VAL A 110 45.32 2.38 30.13
C VAL A 110 45.56 3.37 28.99
N ASN A 111 46.64 4.14 29.02
CA ASN A 111 46.92 5.15 27.99
C ASN A 111 47.23 4.50 26.63
N GLU A 112 48.13 3.52 26.61
CA GLU A 112 48.51 2.79 25.40
C GLU A 112 47.35 1.97 24.83
N THR A 113 46.63 1.24 25.70
CA THR A 113 45.43 0.48 25.30
C THR A 113 44.36 1.38 24.69
N ASN A 114 44.10 2.55 25.29
CA ASN A 114 43.14 3.51 24.75
C ASN A 114 43.58 4.08 23.41
N ALA A 115 44.88 4.30 23.19
CA ALA A 115 45.40 4.77 21.90
C ALA A 115 45.13 3.74 20.79
N VAL A 116 45.48 2.47 21.03
CA VAL A 116 45.23 1.37 20.07
C VAL A 116 43.74 1.19 19.80
N LEU A 117 42.90 1.20 20.85
CA LEU A 117 41.46 1.03 20.69
C LEU A 117 40.82 2.19 19.92
N ARG A 118 41.25 3.44 20.14
CA ARG A 118 40.74 4.60 19.40
C ARG A 118 41.08 4.52 17.92
N GLU A 119 42.29 4.10 17.59
CA GLU A 119 42.72 3.92 16.21
C GLU A 119 41.91 2.81 15.52
N TYR A 120 41.78 1.65 16.18
CA TYR A 120 40.94 0.56 15.69
C TYR A 120 39.47 0.99 15.50
N GLN A 121 38.91 1.72 16.47
CA GLN A 121 37.56 2.27 16.39
C GLN A 121 37.40 3.22 15.20
N ALA A 122 38.37 4.10 14.96
CA ALA A 122 38.34 5.03 13.83
C ALA A 122 38.37 4.30 12.48
N GLN A 123 39.23 3.29 12.34
CA GLN A 123 39.34 2.49 11.12
C GLN A 123 38.08 1.66 10.86
N ILE A 124 37.58 0.95 11.87
CA ILE A 124 36.33 0.17 11.76
C ILE A 124 35.13 1.07 11.49
N ALA A 125 35.03 2.23 12.14
CA ALA A 125 33.96 3.19 11.86
C ALA A 125 34.01 3.67 10.40
N GLY A 126 35.20 3.90 9.85
CA GLY A 126 35.39 4.22 8.43
C GLY A 126 34.91 3.09 7.50
N ILE A 127 35.24 1.84 7.82
CA ILE A 127 34.83 0.67 7.04
C ILE A 127 33.32 0.43 7.10
N ILE A 128 32.71 0.56 8.29
CA ILE A 128 31.26 0.46 8.46
C ILE A 128 30.54 1.58 7.72
N LYS A 129 31.08 2.81 7.72
CA LYS A 129 30.54 3.94 6.94
C LYS A 129 30.56 3.65 5.43
N ASN A 130 31.54 2.90 4.94
CA ASN A 130 31.58 2.40 3.55
C ASN A 130 30.60 1.23 3.29
N GLY A 131 29.89 0.79 4.34
CA GLY A 131 28.78 -0.15 4.34
C GLY A 131 29.17 -1.61 4.48
N TYR A 132 30.24 -1.89 5.24
CA TYR A 132 30.54 -3.23 5.71
C TYR A 132 29.56 -3.64 6.81
N VAL A 133 28.92 -4.80 6.64
CA VAL A 133 27.87 -5.32 7.54
C VAL A 133 28.31 -6.61 8.25
N GLY A 134 29.49 -7.16 7.90
CA GLY A 134 30.00 -8.40 8.50
C GLY A 134 29.22 -9.66 8.12
N ARG A 135 28.41 -9.60 7.05
CA ARG A 135 27.68 -10.75 6.48
C ARG A 135 28.24 -11.11 5.11
N SER A 136 28.17 -12.40 4.76
CA SER A 136 28.60 -12.84 3.44
C SER A 136 27.67 -12.31 2.33
N PRO A 137 28.15 -12.15 1.09
CA PRO A 137 27.32 -11.74 -0.05
C PRO A 137 26.08 -12.63 -0.23
N GLU A 138 26.18 -13.93 0.06
CA GLU A 138 25.08 -14.90 -0.04
C GLU A 138 24.00 -14.68 1.02
N GLN A 139 24.44 -14.35 2.25
CA GLN A 139 23.55 -14.02 3.37
C GLN A 139 22.85 -12.68 3.16
N ILE A 140 23.55 -11.71 2.57
CA ILE A 140 22.98 -10.41 2.21
C ILE A 140 21.92 -10.63 1.11
N TRP A 141 22.32 -11.22 -0.02
CA TRP A 141 21.44 -11.50 -1.18
C TRP A 141 20.70 -12.84 -1.07
N SER A 142 19.91 -12.97 0.00
CA SER A 142 18.90 -14.02 0.13
C SER A 142 17.67 -13.71 -0.73
N PHE A 143 16.90 -14.73 -1.12
CA PHE A 143 15.72 -14.54 -1.97
C PHE A 143 14.67 -13.55 -1.39
N PRO A 144 14.27 -13.64 -0.10
CA PRO A 144 13.36 -12.67 0.50
C PRO A 144 13.90 -11.25 0.51
N ALA A 145 15.20 -11.09 0.82
CA ALA A 145 15.86 -9.79 0.83
C ALA A 145 15.95 -9.18 -0.58
N ALA A 146 16.32 -9.98 -1.59
CA ALA A 146 16.40 -9.57 -2.99
C ALA A 146 15.01 -9.20 -3.55
N LEU A 147 13.96 -9.92 -3.16
CA LEU A 147 12.58 -9.59 -3.54
C LEU A 147 12.12 -8.27 -2.91
N MET A 148 12.42 -8.07 -1.62
CA MET A 148 12.13 -6.80 -0.93
C MET A 148 12.92 -5.63 -1.52
N PHE A 149 14.18 -5.85 -1.91
CA PHE A 149 14.97 -4.87 -2.64
C PHE A 149 14.30 -4.50 -3.97
N CYS A 150 13.95 -5.50 -4.79
CA CYS A 150 13.25 -5.29 -6.07
C CYS A 150 11.93 -4.55 -5.91
N LEU A 151 11.14 -4.90 -4.89
CA LEU A 151 9.92 -4.19 -4.54
C LEU A 151 10.23 -2.76 -4.14
N SER A 152 11.22 -2.52 -3.27
CA SER A 152 11.56 -1.16 -2.81
C SER A 152 11.98 -0.23 -3.95
N VAL A 153 12.65 -0.75 -4.98
CA VAL A 153 13.07 -0.01 -6.18
C VAL A 153 11.86 0.38 -7.03
N ILE A 154 11.02 -0.58 -7.44
CA ILE A 154 9.88 -0.29 -8.32
C ILE A 154 8.82 0.57 -7.62
N THR A 155 8.68 0.41 -6.31
CA THR A 155 7.69 1.15 -5.50
C THR A 155 8.16 2.53 -5.06
N MET A 156 9.46 2.83 -5.26
CA MET A 156 10.13 4.05 -4.85
C MET A 156 10.10 4.27 -3.33
N ILE A 157 10.18 3.19 -2.56
CA ILE A 157 10.38 3.25 -1.10
C ILE A 157 11.87 3.43 -0.80
N GLY A 158 12.71 2.58 -1.41
CA GLY A 158 14.17 2.68 -1.32
C GLY A 158 14.74 2.60 0.11
N TYR A 159 14.56 1.48 0.80
CA TYR A 159 15.04 1.29 2.18
C TYR A 159 16.53 1.60 2.39
N GLY A 160 17.38 1.38 1.38
CA GLY A 160 18.80 1.76 1.44
C GLY A 160 19.68 0.91 2.35
N ASN A 161 19.11 -0.03 3.10
CA ASN A 161 19.83 -1.01 3.91
C ASN A 161 20.57 -2.07 3.09
N MET A 162 20.18 -2.23 1.82
CA MET A 162 20.77 -3.14 0.85
C MET A 162 20.97 -2.42 -0.48
N VAL A 163 22.19 -2.47 -1.01
CA VAL A 163 22.57 -1.83 -2.27
C VAL A 163 23.52 -2.72 -3.08
N PRO A 164 23.40 -2.75 -4.43
CA PRO A 164 24.31 -3.50 -5.28
C PRO A 164 25.71 -2.89 -5.24
N ARG A 165 26.71 -3.74 -5.02
CA ARG A 165 28.12 -3.35 -4.98
C ARG A 165 28.79 -3.49 -6.34
N THR A 166 28.37 -4.47 -7.13
CA THR A 166 28.98 -4.74 -8.43
C THR A 166 28.64 -3.64 -9.44
N PRO A 167 29.54 -3.34 -10.41
CA PRO A 167 29.22 -2.40 -11.48
C PRO A 167 28.05 -2.89 -12.34
N TRP A 168 27.96 -4.20 -12.56
CA TRP A 168 26.86 -4.84 -13.28
C TRP A 168 25.52 -4.71 -12.54
N GLY A 169 25.50 -4.94 -11.22
CA GLY A 169 24.31 -4.78 -10.39
C GLY A 169 23.81 -3.34 -10.34
N LYS A 170 24.72 -2.36 -10.32
CA LYS A 170 24.38 -0.93 -10.44
C LYS A 170 23.76 -0.61 -11.81
N GLY A 171 24.37 -1.06 -12.89
CA GLY A 171 23.83 -0.88 -14.25
C GLY A 171 22.46 -1.56 -14.42
N PHE A 172 22.32 -2.78 -13.92
CA PHE A 172 21.06 -3.53 -13.94
C PHE A 172 19.97 -2.82 -13.14
N THR A 173 20.30 -2.22 -11.98
CA THR A 173 19.34 -1.43 -11.19
C THR A 173 18.79 -0.24 -11.96
N VAL A 174 19.62 0.48 -12.72
CA VAL A 174 19.16 1.61 -13.55
C VAL A 174 18.15 1.14 -14.60
N ILE A 175 18.45 0.06 -15.30
CA ILE A 175 17.55 -0.53 -16.30
C ILE A 175 16.26 -1.02 -15.65
N TYR A 176 16.38 -1.76 -14.55
CA TYR A 176 15.27 -2.32 -13.80
C TYR A 176 14.33 -1.23 -13.25
N ALA A 177 14.87 -0.11 -12.76
CA ALA A 177 14.10 1.03 -12.31
C ALA A 177 13.40 1.75 -13.48
N THR A 178 14.08 1.90 -14.63
CA THR A 178 13.54 2.60 -15.81
C THR A 178 12.26 1.96 -16.32
N PHE A 179 12.15 0.62 -16.34
CA PHE A 179 10.94 -0.07 -16.75
C PHE A 179 9.98 -0.37 -15.58
N GLY A 180 10.54 -0.67 -14.40
CA GLY A 180 9.76 -1.06 -13.23
C GLY A 180 8.93 0.09 -12.64
N ILE A 181 9.49 1.31 -12.58
CA ILE A 181 8.81 2.48 -12.03
C ILE A 181 7.55 2.85 -12.85
N PRO A 182 7.62 3.01 -14.20
CA PRO A 182 6.43 3.28 -15.00
C PRO A 182 5.35 2.20 -14.88
N LEU A 183 5.76 0.92 -14.90
CA LEU A 183 4.85 -0.21 -14.73
C LEU A 183 4.14 -0.16 -13.38
N TYR A 184 4.89 0.11 -12.31
CA TYR A 184 4.34 0.28 -10.97
C TYR A 184 3.42 1.52 -10.86
N ILE A 185 3.76 2.66 -11.48
CA ILE A 185 2.90 3.86 -11.50
C ILE A 185 1.56 3.52 -12.15
N LEU A 186 1.56 2.79 -13.27
CA LEU A 186 0.35 2.36 -13.94
C LEU A 186 -0.54 1.52 -13.02
N TYR A 187 0.05 0.53 -12.34
CA TYR A 187 -0.64 -0.26 -11.31
C TYR A 187 -1.19 0.62 -10.18
N PHE A 188 -0.33 1.46 -9.60
CA PHE A 188 -0.66 2.30 -8.45
C PHE A 188 -1.85 3.23 -8.75
N LEU A 189 -1.84 3.89 -9.92
CA LEU A 189 -2.91 4.80 -10.32
C LEU A 189 -4.23 4.06 -10.58
N ASN A 190 -4.15 2.91 -11.24
CA ASN A 190 -5.34 2.11 -11.53
C ASN A 190 -5.94 1.51 -10.26
N MET A 191 -5.10 0.97 -9.37
CA MET A 191 -5.54 0.33 -8.14
C MET A 191 -6.16 1.33 -7.17
N GLY A 192 -5.61 2.54 -7.09
CA GLY A 192 -6.25 3.64 -6.33
C GLY A 192 -7.64 4.01 -6.84
N ARG A 193 -7.89 3.97 -8.15
CA ARG A 193 -9.24 4.24 -8.73
C ARG A 193 -10.20 3.09 -8.45
N VAL A 194 -9.71 1.86 -8.55
CA VAL A 194 -10.48 0.63 -8.25
C VAL A 194 -10.95 0.66 -6.81
N LEU A 195 -10.03 0.80 -5.87
CA LEU A 195 -10.33 0.84 -4.45
C LEU A 195 -11.27 2.00 -4.09
N ALA A 196 -11.07 3.19 -4.69
CA ALA A 196 -11.99 4.32 -4.48
C ALA A 196 -13.42 4.03 -4.94
N ARG A 197 -13.60 3.36 -6.09
CA ARG A 197 -14.92 2.95 -6.59
C ARG A 197 -15.55 1.90 -5.68
N SER A 198 -14.78 0.89 -5.30
CA SER A 198 -15.21 -0.17 -4.38
C SER A 198 -15.61 0.41 -3.03
N PHE A 199 -14.84 1.35 -2.50
CA PHE A 199 -15.13 2.03 -1.24
C PHE A 199 -16.40 2.87 -1.32
N LYS A 200 -16.58 3.68 -2.36
CA LYS A 200 -17.82 4.44 -2.61
C LYS A 200 -19.03 3.51 -2.75
N PHE A 201 -18.85 2.35 -3.37
CA PHE A 201 -19.89 1.34 -3.49
C PHE A 201 -20.24 0.71 -2.13
N LEU A 202 -19.24 0.26 -1.37
CA LEU A 202 -19.41 -0.33 -0.04
C LEU A 202 -20.08 0.67 0.92
N TYR A 203 -19.62 1.92 0.93
CA TYR A 203 -20.18 2.97 1.76
C TYR A 203 -21.67 3.20 1.45
N ARG A 204 -22.04 3.26 0.16
CA ARG A 204 -23.46 3.37 -0.25
C ARG A 204 -24.25 2.14 0.16
N SER A 205 -23.70 0.94 -0.07
CA SER A 205 -24.37 -0.30 0.31
C SER A 205 -24.64 -0.37 1.82
N MET A 206 -23.68 0.03 2.65
CA MET A 206 -23.87 0.07 4.11
C MET A 206 -24.86 1.14 4.54
N HIS A 207 -24.81 2.33 3.92
CA HIS A 207 -25.75 3.41 4.20
C HIS A 207 -27.18 3.03 3.79
N ASP A 208 -27.36 2.43 2.62
CA ASP A 208 -28.66 1.96 2.12
C ASP A 208 -29.22 0.82 3.00
N CYS A 209 -28.37 -0.11 3.48
CA CYS A 209 -28.78 -1.13 4.45
C CYS A 209 -29.16 -0.56 5.83
N THR A 210 -28.59 0.58 6.21
CA THR A 210 -28.93 1.27 7.47
C THR A 210 -30.18 2.15 7.29
N GLN A 211 -30.45 2.61 6.06
CA GLN A 211 -31.55 3.48 5.68
C GLN A 211 -32.75 2.71 5.06
N GLU A 212 -32.99 1.45 5.46
CA GLU A 212 -34.26 0.78 5.13
C GLU A 212 -35.48 1.35 5.90
N ARG A 213 -35.29 2.39 6.74
CA ARG A 213 -36.42 3.06 7.43
C ARG A 213 -37.13 4.17 6.65
N ASN A 214 -36.64 4.62 5.49
CA ASN A 214 -37.21 5.77 4.74
C ASN A 214 -37.62 5.48 3.28
N PHE A 215 -37.65 4.20 2.84
CA PHE A 215 -38.11 3.87 1.48
C PHE A 215 -39.64 3.96 1.34
N ASP A 216 -40.41 3.70 2.40
CA ASP A 216 -41.87 3.89 2.38
C ASP A 216 -42.25 5.35 2.12
N SER A 217 -41.56 6.31 2.75
CA SER A 217 -41.79 7.74 2.52
C SER A 217 -41.46 8.22 1.10
N ARG A 218 -40.74 7.42 0.30
CA ARG A 218 -40.40 7.73 -1.09
C ARG A 218 -41.45 7.26 -2.10
N LEU A 219 -42.24 6.22 -1.78
CA LEU A 219 -43.40 5.86 -2.58
C LEU A 219 -44.52 6.90 -2.43
N ASP A 220 -44.73 7.42 -1.21
CA ASP A 220 -45.71 8.49 -0.95
C ASP A 220 -45.33 9.81 -1.66
N ALA A 221 -44.04 10.06 -1.89
CA ALA A 221 -43.57 11.23 -2.64
C ALA A 221 -43.65 11.06 -4.17
N LEU A 222 -43.72 9.82 -4.68
CA LEU A 222 -43.91 9.52 -6.10
C LEU A 222 -45.38 9.67 -6.53
N GLU A 223 -46.32 9.45 -5.61
CA GLU A 223 -47.75 9.66 -5.84
C GLU A 223 -48.08 11.17 -6.02
N ASN A 224 -47.25 12.06 -5.47
CA ASN A 224 -47.44 13.52 -5.50
C ASN A 224 -46.76 14.26 -6.67
N GLY A 225 -46.36 13.57 -7.74
CA GLY A 225 -46.16 14.20 -9.06
C GLY A 225 -44.95 15.14 -9.24
N SER A 226 -43.88 15.04 -8.46
CA SER A 226 -42.64 15.81 -8.71
C SER A 226 -41.63 15.04 -9.57
N LEU A 227 -41.88 14.99 -10.88
CA LEU A 227 -41.05 14.30 -11.89
C LEU A 227 -39.66 14.97 -12.09
N GLY A 228 -39.42 16.16 -11.51
CA GLY A 228 -38.17 16.92 -11.68
C GLY A 228 -37.03 16.51 -10.73
N ALA A 229 -37.30 15.80 -9.64
CA ALA A 229 -36.29 15.52 -8.61
C ALA A 229 -35.48 14.22 -8.83
N LEU A 230 -35.86 13.39 -9.82
CA LEU A 230 -35.32 12.03 -9.96
C LEU A 230 -33.95 11.93 -10.68
N THR A 231 -33.47 13.01 -11.30
CA THR A 231 -32.20 13.01 -12.06
C THR A 231 -31.03 13.67 -11.33
N LEU A 232 -31.24 14.28 -10.16
CA LEU A 232 -30.12 14.68 -9.32
C LEU A 232 -29.62 13.46 -8.55
N ARG A 233 -28.82 12.60 -9.19
CA ARG A 233 -27.95 11.66 -8.45
C ARG A 233 -27.07 12.51 -7.53
N LYS A 234 -27.49 12.70 -6.29
CA LYS A 234 -26.71 13.37 -5.25
C LYS A 234 -25.36 12.68 -5.23
N LYS A 235 -24.30 13.38 -5.66
CA LYS A 235 -22.94 12.86 -5.63
C LYS A 235 -22.59 12.74 -4.16
N ILE A 236 -22.82 11.57 -3.56
CA ILE A 236 -22.46 11.29 -2.17
C ILE A 236 -20.94 11.45 -2.10
N ILE A 237 -20.50 12.57 -1.51
CA ILE A 237 -19.12 12.83 -1.14
C ILE A 237 -18.90 11.97 0.09
N VAL A 238 -18.11 10.91 -0.05
CA VAL A 238 -17.74 10.10 1.11
C VAL A 238 -16.81 10.96 1.95
N PRO A 239 -17.10 11.15 3.25
CA PRO A 239 -16.28 12.02 4.09
C PRO A 239 -14.85 11.49 4.18
N SER A 240 -13.86 12.39 4.09
CA SER A 240 -12.43 12.08 4.25
C SER A 240 -12.12 11.30 5.52
N THR A 241 -12.87 11.56 6.59
CA THR A 241 -12.77 10.88 7.88
C THR A 241 -12.95 9.36 7.76
N ALA A 242 -13.82 8.88 6.85
CA ALA A 242 -14.00 7.45 6.62
C ALA A 242 -12.78 6.79 5.94
N CYS A 243 -12.03 7.52 5.10
CA CYS A 243 -10.79 7.02 4.50
C CYS A 243 -9.69 6.85 5.55
N LEU A 244 -9.60 7.79 6.50
CA LEU A 244 -8.64 7.74 7.60
C LEU A 244 -8.86 6.50 8.47
N TRP A 245 -10.11 6.17 8.82
CA TRP A 245 -10.41 4.96 9.58
C TRP A 245 -10.00 3.67 8.86
N VAL A 246 -10.18 3.60 7.54
CA VAL A 246 -9.73 2.44 6.73
C VAL A 246 -8.21 2.30 6.75
N ILE A 247 -7.47 3.40 6.59
CA ILE A 247 -6.00 3.38 6.68
C ILE A 247 -5.55 2.97 8.08
N ILE A 248 -6.15 3.54 9.13
CA ILE A 248 -5.80 3.21 10.52
C ILE A 248 -6.01 1.72 10.77
N PHE A 249 -7.18 1.17 10.41
CA PHE A 249 -7.45 -0.26 10.57
C PHE A 249 -6.47 -1.13 9.78
N TYR A 250 -6.12 -0.71 8.57
CA TYR A 250 -5.16 -1.40 7.73
C TYR A 250 -3.76 -1.45 8.36
N VAL A 251 -3.28 -0.30 8.85
CA VAL A 251 -1.97 -0.18 9.53
C VAL A 251 -1.95 -0.98 10.83
N LEU A 252 -3.04 -0.97 11.62
CA LEU A 252 -3.15 -1.77 12.85
C LEU A 252 -3.11 -3.27 12.55
N THR A 253 -3.78 -3.71 11.50
CA THR A 253 -3.74 -5.12 11.05
C THR A 253 -2.31 -5.53 10.68
N GLY A 254 -1.61 -4.70 9.90
CA GLY A 254 -0.20 -4.92 9.58
C GLY A 254 0.70 -4.93 10.80
N THR A 255 0.46 -4.02 11.76
CA THR A 255 1.22 -3.93 13.01
C THR A 255 1.17 -5.23 13.80
N ILE A 256 -0.03 -5.81 13.97
CA ILE A 256 -0.20 -7.09 14.68
C ILE A 256 0.47 -8.23 13.91
N MET A 257 0.34 -8.24 12.58
CA MET A 257 0.94 -9.25 11.72
C MET A 257 2.48 -9.26 11.82
N PHE A 258 3.12 -8.11 11.62
CA PHE A 258 4.59 -8.01 11.65
C PHE A 258 5.16 -8.19 13.06
N ALA A 259 4.47 -7.72 14.11
CA ALA A 259 4.91 -7.94 15.49
C ALA A 259 4.99 -9.43 15.82
N ASN A 260 4.02 -10.22 15.36
CA ASN A 260 3.99 -11.66 15.62
C ASN A 260 5.01 -12.44 14.77
N TRP A 261 5.25 -12.01 13.53
CA TRP A 261 6.12 -12.72 12.58
C TRP A 261 7.60 -12.41 12.75
N GLU A 262 7.94 -11.12 12.83
CA GLU A 262 9.34 -10.67 12.92
C GLU A 262 9.80 -10.50 14.38
N LYS A 263 8.92 -10.80 15.35
CA LYS A 263 9.14 -10.63 16.80
C LYS A 263 9.52 -9.20 17.20
N TRP A 264 9.08 -8.22 16.42
CA TRP A 264 9.29 -6.81 16.72
C TRP A 264 8.28 -6.32 17.76
N SER A 265 8.63 -5.25 18.46
CA SER A 265 7.66 -4.56 19.32
C SER A 265 6.50 -4.02 18.47
N PHE A 266 5.32 -3.86 19.08
CA PHE A 266 4.17 -3.26 18.39
C PHE A 266 4.50 -1.85 17.86
N LEU A 267 5.30 -1.08 18.59
CA LEU A 267 5.73 0.26 18.16
C LEU A 267 6.63 0.19 16.91
N ASN A 268 7.62 -0.71 16.89
CA ASN A 268 8.52 -0.86 15.74
C ASN A 268 7.76 -1.38 14.51
N SER A 269 6.79 -2.27 14.72
CA SER A 269 5.93 -2.80 13.65
C SER A 269 5.00 -1.74 13.07
N PHE A 270 4.42 -0.89 13.92
CA PHE A 270 3.61 0.25 13.51
C PHE A 270 4.46 1.28 12.75
N TYR A 271 5.65 1.59 13.29
CA TYR A 271 6.62 2.47 12.67
C TYR A 271 7.00 1.98 11.26
N PHE A 272 7.34 0.70 11.12
CA PHE A 272 7.63 0.07 9.83
C PHE A 272 6.47 0.20 8.83
N CYS A 273 5.24 -0.11 9.27
CA CYS A 273 4.06 0.00 8.41
C CYS A 273 3.85 1.43 7.92
N MET A 274 3.95 2.41 8.82
CA MET A 274 3.76 3.83 8.48
C MET A 274 4.86 4.35 7.55
N THR A 275 6.13 4.12 7.86
CA THR A 275 7.25 4.63 7.06
C THR A 275 7.30 3.98 5.68
N SER A 276 6.91 2.71 5.57
CA SER A 276 6.87 1.98 4.31
C SER A 276 5.70 2.43 3.41
N LEU A 277 4.50 2.58 3.97
CA LEU A 277 3.32 3.00 3.20
C LEU A 277 3.39 4.48 2.77
N CYS A 278 3.98 5.34 3.60
CA CYS A 278 4.26 6.73 3.25
C CYS A 278 5.42 6.90 2.26
N LYS A 279 6.15 5.82 1.93
CA LYS A 279 7.36 5.82 1.09
C LYS A 279 8.49 6.69 1.66
N ILE A 280 8.61 6.72 2.99
CA ILE A 280 9.76 7.34 3.67
C ILE A 280 10.94 6.37 3.63
N GLY A 281 10.70 5.11 3.99
CA GLY A 281 11.66 4.02 3.76
C GLY A 281 13.02 4.20 4.43
N PHE A 282 13.09 4.44 5.75
CA PHE A 282 14.38 4.57 6.45
C PHE A 282 15.26 3.31 6.40
N GLY A 283 14.63 2.13 6.30
CA GLY A 283 15.33 0.85 6.11
C GLY A 283 16.01 0.25 7.33
N ASP A 284 15.78 0.83 8.50
CA ASP A 284 16.17 0.29 9.80
C ASP A 284 15.43 -1.01 10.14
N PHE A 285 14.15 -1.10 9.78
CA PHE A 285 13.35 -2.32 9.85
C PHE A 285 12.94 -2.78 8.45
N VAL A 286 13.34 -3.99 8.07
CA VAL A 286 12.91 -4.62 6.82
C VAL A 286 12.61 -6.10 7.08
N PRO A 287 11.38 -6.56 6.83
CA PRO A 287 11.02 -7.96 7.01
C PRO A 287 11.84 -8.80 6.04
N GLY A 288 12.30 -9.95 6.49
CA GLY A 288 13.17 -10.79 5.67
C GLY A 288 14.68 -10.54 5.82
N ALA A 289 15.10 -9.39 6.38
CA ALA A 289 16.52 -9.05 6.53
C ALA A 289 17.21 -9.71 7.73
N SER A 290 16.43 -10.14 8.72
CA SER A 290 16.90 -10.89 9.90
C SER A 290 16.98 -12.40 9.68
N LEU A 291 16.62 -12.94 8.51
CA LEU A 291 16.67 -14.39 8.27
C LEU A 291 18.07 -15.01 8.36
N THR A 292 19.11 -14.19 8.50
CA THR A 292 20.44 -14.68 8.84
C THR A 292 20.49 -15.26 10.26
N THR A 293 19.61 -14.91 11.20
CA THR A 293 19.58 -15.60 12.50
C THR A 293 18.95 -16.98 12.44
N ALA A 294 17.98 -17.26 11.55
CA ALA A 294 17.45 -18.62 11.42
C ALA A 294 18.45 -19.54 10.71
N ALA A 295 19.12 -19.07 9.66
CA ALA A 295 20.13 -19.87 8.95
C ALA A 295 21.45 -20.02 9.72
N ASP A 296 21.87 -19.01 10.50
CA ASP A 296 23.06 -19.12 11.38
C ASP A 296 22.73 -19.93 12.64
N VAL A 297 21.50 -19.86 13.15
CA VAL A 297 21.01 -20.76 14.22
C VAL A 297 20.85 -22.17 13.68
N ASP A 298 20.34 -22.39 12.46
CA ASP A 298 20.26 -23.72 11.84
C ASP A 298 21.67 -24.25 11.52
N ALA A 299 22.62 -23.42 11.09
CA ALA A 299 24.01 -23.84 10.90
C ALA A 299 24.72 -24.12 12.23
N ALA A 300 24.41 -23.36 13.30
CA ALA A 300 24.90 -23.63 14.65
C ALA A 300 24.21 -24.84 15.30
N THR A 301 22.94 -25.07 14.99
CA THR A 301 22.13 -26.20 15.46
C THR A 301 22.53 -27.46 14.71
N HIS A 302 22.84 -27.37 13.41
CA HIS A 302 23.37 -28.46 12.60
C HIS A 302 24.82 -28.81 12.99
N LYS A 303 25.63 -27.83 13.41
CA LYS A 303 26.93 -28.09 14.06
C LYS A 303 26.79 -28.73 15.44
N LEU A 304 25.68 -28.52 16.16
CA LEU A 304 25.35 -29.23 17.39
C LEU A 304 24.67 -30.60 17.11
N GLN A 305 24.07 -30.78 15.94
CA GLN A 305 23.35 -31.99 15.52
C GLN A 305 24.30 -33.08 15.02
N GLU A 306 25.53 -32.76 14.59
CA GLU A 306 26.55 -33.76 14.25
C GLU A 306 27.06 -34.55 15.48
N ASP A 307 26.80 -34.07 16.70
CA ASP A 307 27.19 -34.76 17.95
C ASP A 307 26.10 -35.69 18.53
N ILE A 308 24.91 -35.78 17.93
CA ILE A 308 23.87 -36.72 18.40
C ILE A 308 23.20 -37.42 17.22
N ALA A 309 23.40 -38.74 17.17
CA ALA A 309 22.88 -39.63 16.14
C ALA A 309 21.33 -39.59 16.03
N ALA A 310 20.87 -39.33 14.80
CA ALA A 310 19.62 -39.73 14.15
C ALA A 310 18.31 -39.84 14.98
N ASP A 311 17.37 -38.90 14.77
CA ASP A 311 15.90 -39.13 14.84
C ASP A 311 15.09 -37.98 14.16
N PRO A 312 13.74 -38.03 14.06
CA PRO A 312 12.91 -38.04 12.86
C PRO A 312 12.43 -36.64 12.44
N ASN A 313 13.36 -35.72 12.10
CA ASN A 313 13.05 -34.29 11.95
C ASN A 313 12.98 -33.73 10.51
N GLU A 314 13.08 -34.55 9.46
CA GLU A 314 13.01 -34.10 8.06
C GLU A 314 11.64 -33.47 7.67
N LEU A 315 10.60 -33.60 8.50
CA LEU A 315 9.29 -32.96 8.27
C LEU A 315 9.23 -31.51 8.79
N SER A 316 10.13 -31.10 9.68
CA SER A 316 10.15 -29.76 10.26
C SER A 316 10.85 -28.72 9.38
N GLU A 317 11.84 -29.15 8.57
CA GLU A 317 12.51 -28.29 7.59
C GLU A 317 11.63 -27.98 6.36
N LEU A 318 10.77 -28.91 5.92
CA LEU A 318 9.80 -28.62 4.85
C LEU A 318 8.68 -27.68 5.31
N GLN A 319 8.30 -27.72 6.59
CA GLN A 319 7.29 -26.84 7.17
C GLN A 319 7.81 -25.40 7.34
N SER A 320 9.10 -25.22 7.69
CA SER A 320 9.71 -23.90 7.85
C SER A 320 9.87 -23.16 6.51
N ILE A 321 10.23 -23.89 5.44
CA ILE A 321 10.34 -23.35 4.07
C ILE A 321 8.95 -22.92 3.55
N ALA A 322 7.91 -23.73 3.75
CA ALA A 322 6.55 -23.40 3.35
C ALA A 322 5.99 -22.18 4.11
N ASP A 323 6.27 -22.08 5.42
CA ASP A 323 5.87 -20.93 6.24
C ASP A 323 6.60 -19.65 5.78
N GLN A 324 7.87 -19.74 5.39
CA GLN A 324 8.67 -18.62 4.91
C GLN A 324 8.18 -18.05 3.57
N HIS A 325 7.84 -18.91 2.61
CA HIS A 325 7.27 -18.46 1.33
C HIS A 325 5.91 -17.78 1.51
N SER A 326 5.10 -18.27 2.45
CA SER A 326 3.79 -17.68 2.76
C SER A 326 3.92 -16.28 3.39
N LYS A 327 4.84 -16.10 4.35
CA LYS A 327 5.14 -14.80 4.98
C LYS A 327 5.58 -13.76 3.96
N LEU A 328 6.47 -14.15 3.05
CA LEU A 328 6.98 -13.27 2.00
C LEU A 328 5.88 -12.84 1.03
N ALA A 329 5.06 -13.79 0.57
CA ALA A 329 3.94 -13.51 -0.31
C ALA A 329 2.92 -12.57 0.35
N ILE A 330 2.60 -12.80 1.63
CA ILE A 330 1.65 -11.95 2.37
C ILE A 330 2.22 -10.55 2.59
N ASN A 331 3.51 -10.42 2.94
CA ASN A 331 4.16 -9.11 3.04
C ASN A 331 4.13 -8.35 1.70
N PHE A 332 4.43 -9.02 0.59
CA PHE A 332 4.38 -8.41 -0.74
C PHE A 332 2.95 -7.93 -1.09
N VAL A 333 1.95 -8.78 -0.83
CA VAL A 333 0.53 -8.44 -1.02
C VAL A 333 0.10 -7.28 -0.12
N TYR A 334 0.53 -7.28 1.14
CA TYR A 334 0.31 -6.17 2.08
C TYR A 334 0.89 -4.88 1.51
N MET A 335 2.17 -4.86 1.14
CA MET A 335 2.78 -3.65 0.59
C MET A 335 2.09 -3.14 -0.69
N LEU A 336 1.70 -4.04 -1.60
CA LEU A 336 0.96 -3.66 -2.82
C LEU A 336 -0.45 -3.14 -2.55
N LEU A 337 -1.19 -3.76 -1.64
CA LEU A 337 -2.55 -3.35 -1.28
C LEU A 337 -2.54 -2.03 -0.51
N GLY A 338 -1.63 -1.90 0.46
CA GLY A 338 -1.48 -0.71 1.27
C GLY A 338 -1.15 0.53 0.45
N MET A 339 -0.26 0.41 -0.54
CA MET A 339 -0.02 1.51 -1.47
C MET A 339 -1.22 1.80 -2.37
N GLY A 340 -2.02 0.80 -2.72
CA GLY A 340 -3.32 1.00 -3.36
C GLY A 340 -4.29 1.80 -2.49
N LEU A 341 -4.31 1.56 -1.18
CA LEU A 341 -5.13 2.32 -0.22
C LEU A 341 -4.65 3.77 -0.06
N VAL A 342 -3.32 3.99 -0.01
CA VAL A 342 -2.75 5.34 -0.04
C VAL A 342 -3.14 6.04 -1.35
N ALA A 343 -3.04 5.37 -2.50
CA ALA A 343 -3.49 5.89 -3.79
C ALA A 343 -4.98 6.28 -3.78
N MET A 344 -5.81 5.44 -3.19
CA MET A 344 -7.24 5.69 -3.00
C MET A 344 -7.46 6.95 -2.17
N CYS A 345 -6.85 7.08 -0.99
CA CYS A 345 -7.04 8.26 -0.16
C CYS A 345 -6.49 9.52 -0.85
N ARG A 346 -5.38 9.45 -1.59
CA ARG A 346 -4.94 10.58 -2.43
C ARG A 346 -5.96 10.97 -3.49
N ASN A 347 -6.60 10.00 -4.14
CA ASN A 347 -7.64 10.27 -5.13
C ASN A 347 -8.88 10.91 -4.49
N LEU A 348 -9.32 10.40 -3.34
CA LEU A 348 -10.48 10.93 -2.61
C LEU A 348 -10.20 12.33 -2.03
N MET A 349 -9.04 12.52 -1.39
CA MET A 349 -8.63 13.85 -0.90
C MET A 349 -8.49 14.84 -2.04
N ARG A 350 -7.93 14.44 -3.19
CA ARG A 350 -7.88 15.30 -4.38
C ARG A 350 -9.27 15.75 -4.81
N GLU A 351 -10.24 14.84 -4.88
CA GLU A 351 -11.62 15.18 -5.25
C GLU A 351 -12.22 16.20 -4.28
N GLU A 352 -12.02 16.02 -2.97
CA GLU A 352 -12.52 16.92 -1.93
C GLU A 352 -11.87 18.31 -1.98
N VAL A 353 -10.54 18.36 -2.09
CA VAL A 353 -9.77 19.61 -2.24
C VAL A 353 -10.21 20.36 -3.49
N HIS A 354 -10.45 19.68 -4.62
CA HIS A 354 -10.94 20.34 -5.83
C HIS A 354 -12.35 20.93 -5.65
N VAL A 355 -13.22 20.28 -4.88
CA VAL A 355 -14.56 20.81 -4.58
C VAL A 355 -14.43 22.04 -3.68
N LYS A 356 -13.64 21.96 -2.61
CA LYS A 356 -13.42 23.07 -1.69
C LYS A 356 -12.74 24.27 -2.36
N LEU A 357 -11.78 24.04 -3.25
CA LEU A 357 -11.16 25.10 -4.05
C LEU A 357 -12.14 25.76 -5.01
N LYS A 358 -13.09 25.01 -5.58
CA LYS A 358 -14.15 25.59 -6.42
C LYS A 358 -15.11 26.44 -5.59
N GLU A 359 -15.56 25.93 -4.45
CA GLU A 359 -16.39 26.70 -3.50
C GLU A 359 -15.68 28.01 -3.11
N MET A 360 -14.42 27.92 -2.68
CA MET A 360 -13.62 29.08 -2.29
C MET A 360 -13.38 30.07 -3.44
N LYS A 361 -13.25 29.59 -4.69
CA LYS A 361 -13.10 30.46 -5.87
C LYS A 361 -14.39 31.24 -6.16
N GLU A 362 -15.55 30.60 -6.05
CA GLU A 362 -16.84 31.27 -6.23
C GLU A 362 -17.07 32.30 -5.11
N ASP A 363 -16.76 31.96 -3.85
CA ASP A 363 -16.85 32.88 -2.71
C ASP A 363 -15.91 34.09 -2.89
N ALA A 364 -14.69 33.86 -3.38
CA ALA A 364 -13.73 34.92 -3.68
C ALA A 364 -14.23 35.83 -4.82
N LYS A 365 -14.86 35.26 -5.86
CA LYS A 365 -15.43 36.04 -6.97
C LYS A 365 -16.57 36.93 -6.46
N LEU A 366 -17.46 36.39 -5.63
CA LEU A 366 -18.56 37.14 -5.01
C LEU A 366 -18.02 38.27 -4.11
N CYS A 367 -16.96 38.01 -3.33
CA CYS A 367 -16.33 39.02 -2.49
C CYS A 367 -15.67 40.15 -3.31
N VAL A 368 -15.03 39.82 -4.44
CA VAL A 368 -14.46 40.82 -5.36
C VAL A 368 -15.55 41.65 -6.02
N GLU A 369 -16.66 41.03 -6.44
CA GLU A 369 -17.81 41.76 -7.00
C GLU A 369 -18.46 42.69 -5.96
N ASP A 370 -18.64 42.26 -4.70
CA ASP A 370 -19.13 43.11 -3.61
C ASP A 370 -18.19 44.29 -3.32
N THR A 371 -16.87 44.02 -3.27
CA THR A 371 -15.86 45.06 -3.06
C THR A 371 -15.86 46.08 -4.20
N ARG A 372 -15.99 45.63 -5.45
CA ARG A 372 -16.09 46.49 -6.63
C ARG A 372 -17.36 47.36 -6.58
N LEU A 373 -18.51 46.79 -6.21
CA LEU A 373 -19.76 47.54 -6.07
C LEU A 373 -19.68 48.60 -4.96
N ARG A 374 -19.09 48.26 -3.81
CA ARG A 374 -18.86 49.24 -2.73
C ARG A 374 -17.90 50.35 -3.15
N PHE A 375 -16.85 50.03 -3.90
CA PHE A 375 -15.92 51.04 -4.41
C PHE A 375 -16.58 52.02 -5.39
N VAL A 376 -17.41 51.52 -6.31
CA VAL A 376 -18.19 52.38 -7.22
C VAL A 376 -19.26 53.18 -6.47
N GLY A 377 -19.89 52.62 -5.43
CA GLY A 377 -20.85 53.34 -4.59
C GLY A 377 -20.23 54.43 -3.70
N CYS A 378 -18.96 54.26 -3.28
CA CYS A 378 -18.25 55.26 -2.48
C CYS A 378 -17.49 56.30 -3.32
N CYS A 379 -17.13 55.99 -4.57
CA CYS A 379 -16.45 56.90 -5.50
C CYS A 379 -17.33 57.40 -6.66
N GLY A 380 -18.60 57.01 -6.72
CA GLY A 380 -19.59 57.54 -7.65
C GLY A 380 -20.03 58.95 -7.23
N ASP A 381 -19.80 59.93 -8.10
CA ASP A 381 -20.23 61.33 -7.92
C ASP A 381 -21.75 61.39 -7.68
N PRO A 382 -22.27 62.11 -6.67
CA PRO A 382 -23.71 62.27 -6.41
C PRO A 382 -24.53 62.99 -7.50
N ARG A 383 -24.05 63.09 -8.74
CA ARG A 383 -24.50 64.13 -9.69
C ARG A 383 -25.43 63.74 -10.83
N ASP A 384 -25.92 62.51 -10.92
CA ASP A 384 -26.80 62.11 -12.04
C ASP A 384 -28.23 61.69 -11.65
N VAL A 385 -28.78 62.21 -10.53
CA VAL A 385 -30.18 61.91 -10.11
C VAL A 385 -31.14 63.09 -10.28
N TYR A 386 -30.71 64.25 -10.79
CA TYR A 386 -31.56 65.45 -10.88
C TYR A 386 -31.70 66.13 -12.26
N GLU A 387 -31.33 65.46 -13.35
CA GLU A 387 -31.56 66.01 -14.70
C GLU A 387 -32.19 64.94 -15.61
N ASN A 388 -33.52 64.78 -15.53
CA ASN A 388 -34.35 64.32 -16.66
C ASN A 388 -35.86 64.47 -16.45
N ASP A 389 -36.31 65.13 -15.39
CA ASP A 389 -37.66 65.73 -15.36
C ASP A 389 -37.51 67.21 -15.72
N TYR A 390 -38.26 67.67 -16.73
CA TYR A 390 -38.21 68.99 -17.42
C TYR A 390 -37.25 69.07 -18.63
N TYR A 391 -37.66 68.54 -19.78
CA TYR A 391 -38.26 69.31 -20.89
C TYR A 391 -38.70 68.40 -22.05
#